data_AF-A0A9W5VSF5-F1
#
_entry.id   AF-A0A9W5VSF5-F1
#
_cell.length_a   1.000
_cell.length_b   1.000
_cell.length_c   1.000
_cell.angle_alpha   90.00
_cell.angle_beta   90.00
_cell.angle_gamma   90.00
#
_symmetry.space_group_name_H-M   'P 1'
#
loop_
_entity.id
_entity.type
_entity.pdbx_description
1 polymer ?
#
loop_
_entity_poly.entity_id
_entity_poly.type
_entity_poly.pdbx_seq_one_letter_code
_entity_poly.pdbx_strand_id
1 'polypeptide(L)' 'MSNDWLNGAKTRKSRILKAVDGDAKLASKITKALQDQEVERVLSKVDSSGNVKTFRIDAKGNIVGEWP' A
#
# COMPACT_ATOMS: atom_id res chain seq x y z
N MET A 1 -4.80 -1.55 2.51
CA MET A 1 -4.54 -0.93 1.19
C MET A 1 -4.11 -2.00 0.21
N SER A 2 -4.94 -2.33 -0.79
CA SER A 2 -4.66 -3.44 -1.72
C SER A 2 -3.81 -3.01 -2.92
N ASN A 3 -3.25 -3.99 -3.64
CA ASN A 3 -2.57 -3.75 -4.93
C ASN A 3 -3.50 -3.04 -5.92
N ASP A 4 -4.77 -3.45 -6.02
CA ASP A 4 -5.75 -2.84 -6.91
C ASP A 4 -5.99 -1.36 -6.59
N TRP A 5 -5.99 -1.01 -5.30
CA TRP A 5 -6.13 0.37 -4.87
C TRP A 5 -4.89 1.21 -5.24
N LEU A 6 -3.69 0.66 -5.02
CA LEU A 6 -2.42 1.32 -5.36
C LEU A 6 -2.29 1.55 -6.88
N ASN A 7 -2.65 0.55 -7.67
CA ASN A 7 -2.60 0.58 -9.12
C ASN A 7 -3.80 1.32 -9.74
N GLY A 8 -4.84 1.60 -8.96
CA GLY A 8 -6.06 2.24 -9.45
C GLY A 8 -6.85 1.38 -10.42
N ALA A 9 -6.84 0.05 -10.26
CA ALA A 9 -7.43 -0.89 -11.23
C ALA A 9 -8.89 -0.57 -11.60
N LYS A 10 -9.69 -0.09 -10.63
CA LYS A 10 -11.10 0.30 -10.86
C LYS A 10 -11.28 1.73 -11.36
N THR A 11 -10.36 2.64 -11.05
CA THR A 11 -10.51 4.09 -11.30
C THR A 11 -9.64 4.59 -12.45
N ARG A 12 -8.70 3.78 -12.93
CA ARG A 12 -7.58 4.14 -13.82
C ARG A 12 -6.68 5.26 -13.27
N LYS A 13 -6.77 5.54 -11.96
CA LYS A 13 -5.96 6.55 -11.26
C LYS A 13 -4.89 5.84 -10.43
N SER A 14 -3.77 5.49 -11.07
CA SER A 14 -2.62 4.87 -10.39
C SER A 14 -1.99 5.85 -9.41
N ARG A 15 -1.94 5.46 -8.14
CA ARG A 15 -1.33 6.26 -7.07
C ARG A 15 0.18 6.12 -7.06
N ILE A 16 0.69 4.95 -7.44
CA ILE A 16 2.12 4.73 -7.62
C ILE A 16 2.63 5.66 -8.72
N LEU A 17 1.99 5.66 -9.90
CA LEU A 17 2.40 6.52 -11.02
C LEU A 17 2.34 8.00 -10.64
N LYS A 18 1.30 8.42 -9.91
CA LYS A 18 1.19 9.79 -9.41
C LYS A 18 2.31 10.14 -8.42
N ALA A 19 2.69 9.23 -7.53
CA ALA A 19 3.70 9.48 -6.50
C ALA A 19 5.13 9.58 -7.06
N VAL A 20 5.35 9.08 -8.28
CA VAL A 20 6.63 9.15 -9.00
C VAL A 20 6.58 10.15 -10.16
N ASP A 21 5.69 11.15 -10.07
CA ASP A 21 5.53 12.23 -11.05
C ASP A 21 5.38 11.76 -12.51
N GLY A 22 4.73 10.61 -12.71
CA GLY A 22 4.50 10.05 -14.05
C GLY A 22 5.63 9.19 -14.60
N ASP A 23 6.72 8.94 -13.85
CA ASP A 23 7.78 8.01 -14.26
C ASP A 23 7.25 6.56 -14.33
N ALA A 24 6.91 6.12 -15.55
CA ALA A 24 6.37 4.80 -15.80
C ALA A 24 7.37 3.67 -15.48
N LYS A 25 8.69 3.91 -15.64
CA LYS A 25 9.71 2.89 -15.38
C LYS A 25 9.86 2.69 -13.87
N LEU A 26 9.88 3.78 -13.11
CA LEU A 26 9.92 3.71 -11.65
C LEU A 26 8.63 3.11 -11.09
N ALA A 27 7.46 3.50 -11.62
CA ALA A 27 6.18 2.92 -11.21
C ALA A 27 6.12 1.40 -11.45
N SER A 28 6.65 0.93 -12.59
CA SER A 28 6.72 -0.50 -12.90
C SER A 28 7.61 -1.28 -11.92
N LYS A 29 8.79 -0.74 -11.60
CA LYS A 29 9.70 -1.33 -10.59
C LYS A 29 9.03 -1.46 -9.22
N ILE A 30 8.35 -0.42 -8.75
CA ILE A 30 7.63 -0.44 -7.47
C ILE A 30 6.49 -1.45 -7.51
N THR A 31 5.72 -1.49 -8.61
CA THR A 31 4.62 -2.45 -8.77
C THR A 31 5.13 -3.89 -8.72
N LYS A 32 6.30 -4.16 -9.32
CA LYS A 32 6.94 -5.48 -9.28
C LYS A 32 7.40 -5.85 -7.87
N ALA A 33 8.07 -4.94 -7.15
CA ALA A 33 8.46 -5.16 -5.76
C ALA A 33 7.24 -5.46 -4.85
N LEU A 34 6.10 -4.81 -5.09
CA LEU A 34 4.83 -5.09 -4.38
C LEU A 34 4.24 -6.47 -4.71
N GLN A 35 4.43 -6.97 -5.94
CA GLN A 35 3.98 -8.30 -6.36
C GLN A 35 4.89 -9.40 -5.82
N ASP A 36 6.20 -9.15 -5.82
CA ASP A 36 7.25 -10.06 -5.35
C ASP A 36 7.36 -10.07 -3.80
N GLN A 37 6.47 -9.35 -3.10
CA GLN A 37 6.40 -9.24 -1.63
C GLN A 37 7.67 -8.66 -0.98
N GLU A 38 8.42 -7.84 -1.72
CA GLU A 38 9.66 -7.19 -1.25
C GLU A 38 9.39 -5.95 -0.38
N VAL A 39 8.12 -5.57 -0.23
CA VAL A 39 7.69 -4.38 0.53
C VAL A 39 6.66 -4.78 1.59
N GLU A 40 6.98 -4.50 2.86
CA GLU A 40 6.03 -4.62 3.96
C GLU A 40 5.02 -3.47 3.95
N ARG A 41 3.77 -3.76 4.33
CA ARG A 41 2.68 -2.79 4.34
C ARG A 41 2.04 -2.73 5.71
N VAL A 42 1.77 -1.51 6.17
CA VAL A 42 1.24 -1.26 7.50
C VAL A 42 0.03 -0.33 7.48
N LEU A 43 -0.85 -0.49 8.47
CA LEU A 43 -2.02 0.33 8.73
C LEU A 43 -1.99 0.81 10.17
N SER A 44 -1.77 2.10 10.40
CA SER A 44 -1.91 2.72 11.72
C SER A 44 -3.34 3.23 11.92
N LYS A 45 -3.97 2.81 13.00
CA LYS A 45 -5.31 3.23 13.42
C LYS A 45 -5.19 4.08 14.68
N VAL A 46 -5.82 5.24 14.67
CA VAL A 46 -5.94 6.12 15.83
C VAL A 46 -7.31 5.94 16.45
N ASP A 47 -7.39 5.74 17.76
CA ASP A 47 -8.67 5.67 18.49
C ASP A 47 -9.17 7.05 18.92
N SER A 48 -10.35 7.11 19.55
CA SER A 48 -10.94 8.36 20.03
C SER A 48 -10.14 9.06 21.13
N SER A 49 -9.23 8.34 21.78
CA SER A 49 -8.35 8.85 22.84
C SER A 49 -6.98 9.28 22.29
N GLY A 50 -6.75 9.14 20.99
CA GLY A 50 -5.48 9.48 20.33
C GLY A 50 -4.43 8.38 20.39
N ASN A 51 -4.76 7.17 20.88
CA ASN A 51 -3.80 6.07 20.90
C ASN A 51 -3.64 5.50 19.49
N VAL A 52 -2.39 5.22 19.10
CA VAL A 52 -2.05 4.65 17.80
C VAL A 52 -1.76 3.17 17.95
N LYS A 53 -2.37 2.36 17.08
CA LYS A 53 -2.05 0.95 16.93
C LYS A 53 -1.78 0.62 15.47
N THR A 54 -0.63 0.00 15.20
CA THR A 54 -0.21 -0.32 13.83
C THR A 54 -0.34 -1.81 13.54
N PHE A 55 -0.77 -2.14 12.33
CA PHE A 55 -1.03 -3.51 11.88
C PHE A 55 -0.32 -3.80 10.57
N ARG A 56 0.24 -5.01 10.42
CA ARG A 56 0.68 -5.53 9.12
C ARG A 56 -0.54 -5.86 8.27
N ILE A 57 -0.46 -5.56 6.98
CA ILE A 57 -1.52 -5.90 6.03
C ILE A 57 -1.00 -6.66 4.80
N ASP A 58 -1.83 -7.56 4.27
CA ASP A 58 -1.52 -8.33 3.07
C ASP A 58 -1.78 -7.54 1.76
N ALA A 59 -1.54 -8.20 0.62
CA ALA A 59 -1.75 -7.62 -0.71
C ALA A 59 -3.22 -7.30 -1.06
N LYS A 60 -4.16 -7.92 -0.34
CA LYS A 60 -5.60 -7.66 -0.45
C LYS A 60 -6.05 -6.55 0.52
N GLY A 61 -5.17 -6.15 1.44
CA GLY A 61 -5.43 -5.14 2.46
C GLY A 61 -6.06 -5.69 3.74
N ASN A 62 -6.01 -7.02 3.96
CA ASN A 62 -6.45 -7.64 5.20
C ASN A 62 -5.38 -7.48 6.28
N ILE A 63 -5.79 -7.35 7.53
CA ILE A 63 -4.87 -7.35 8.68
C ILE A 63 -4.34 -8.78 8.88
N VAL A 64 -3.02 -8.93 8.98
CA VAL A 64 -2.36 -10.22 9.22
C VAL A 64 -1.66 -10.30 10.57
N GLY A 65 -1.58 -9.20 11.31
CA GLY A 65 -1.02 -9.15 12.65
C GLY A 65 -0.76 -7.73 13.12
N GLU A 66 -0.45 -7.56 14.40
CA GLU A 66 0.07 -6.30 14.92
C GLU A 66 1.49 -6.07 14.37
N TRP A 67 1.78 -4.81 14.04
CA TRP A 67 3.11 -4.37 13.62
C TRP A 67 3.83 -3.70 14.79
N PRO A 68 5.14 -3.45 14.59
CA PRO A 68 5.84 -2.23 14.94
C PRO A 68 5.09 -0.92 15.13
#